data_AF-A0A927TIK3-F1
#
_entry.id   AF-A0A927TIK3-F1
#
_cell.length_a   1.000
_cell.length_b   1.000
_cell.length_c   1.000
_cell.angle_alpha   90.00
_cell.angle_beta   90.00
_cell.angle_gamma   90.00
#
_symmetry.space_group_name_H-M   'P 1'
#
loop_
_entity.id
_entity.type
_entity.pdbx_description
1 polymer ?
#
loop_
_entity_poly.entity_id
_entity_poly.type
_entity_poly.pdbx_seq_one_letter_code
_entity_poly.pdbx_strand_id
1 'polypeptide(L)'
;MKCTKCNNEIQQDAAFCSHCGAAVENSEPIKKISLKCEQCNGMLVVDSDKTVLTCPYCGHQTLIIENDAITIERIKTSAHKEIEIERIKSTDRLHQIESEREQRQEEKDQVEKFKKGKWAKFLIIAFLLSAVFTYFYFSSGRILTGILSLIQAGCFGFAWCMGMNIIKEKKRYIHILIAIIGIVLIIPTMRSCGSANVGSNKEKEPEYETIQWSIFDIGNMIPEPKSNKIDIGSNSEKWLCIDVYEMTEGDCYSYIQECEDKYGFNIDVEKMGSSFWAYNEDGYKLHVAHLTEYMSIDLKCPVEFGEYELPDYAINAGLPLPKSEIGHYEWKHDDNFNIKIGNTTFEEYRDYVELCIAAGFTENNQDGKDFYNGDNKKGFELSVHYLGFNTMSISFSSPE
;
A
#
# COMPACT_ATOMS: atom_id res chain seq x y z
N MET A 1 11.06 36.39 -68.78
CA MET A 1 9.85 37.10 -69.29
C MET A 1 9.43 38.16 -68.28
N LYS A 2 8.66 39.20 -68.65
CA LYS A 2 8.20 40.23 -67.69
C LYS A 2 6.75 39.98 -67.31
N CYS A 3 6.42 40.17 -66.03
CA CYS A 3 5.04 40.07 -65.55
C CYS A 3 4.17 41.13 -66.24
N THR A 4 3.06 40.73 -66.87
CA THR A 4 2.11 41.66 -67.50
C THR A 4 1.43 42.61 -66.48
N LYS A 5 1.42 42.26 -65.19
CA LYS A 5 0.83 43.09 -64.11
C LYS A 5 1.81 44.01 -63.39
N CYS A 6 2.99 43.53 -63.03
CA CYS A 6 3.94 44.31 -62.20
C CYS A 6 5.25 44.64 -62.91
N ASN A 7 5.40 44.24 -64.17
CA ASN A 7 6.56 44.46 -65.02
C ASN A 7 7.89 43.91 -64.48
N ASN A 8 7.86 43.10 -63.43
CA ASN A 8 9.04 42.49 -62.82
C ASN A 8 9.53 41.30 -63.66
N GLU A 9 10.83 41.01 -63.58
CA GLU A 9 11.43 39.87 -64.30
C GLU A 9 11.02 38.54 -63.66
N ILE A 10 10.53 37.62 -64.50
CA ILE A 10 10.10 36.27 -64.16
C ILE A 10 11.00 35.27 -64.88
N GLN A 11 11.41 34.23 -64.15
CA GLN A 11 12.11 33.05 -64.68
C GLN A 11 11.24 32.29 -65.69
N GLN A 12 11.87 31.63 -66.65
CA GLN A 12 11.24 31.17 -67.90
C GLN A 12 10.14 30.09 -67.72
N ASP A 13 10.03 29.48 -66.54
CA ASP A 13 9.09 28.38 -66.26
C ASP A 13 8.24 28.60 -64.99
N ALA A 14 8.17 29.83 -64.47
CA ALA A 14 7.42 30.10 -63.25
C ALA A 14 5.91 30.21 -63.52
N ALA A 15 5.10 29.36 -62.88
CA ALA A 15 3.64 29.39 -62.99
C ALA A 15 2.99 30.67 -62.40
N PHE A 16 3.67 31.35 -61.47
CA PHE A 16 3.21 32.58 -60.82
C PHE A 16 4.36 33.58 -60.67
N CYS A 17 4.06 34.88 -60.77
CA CYS A 17 5.02 35.94 -60.54
C CYS A 17 5.40 36.03 -59.05
N SER A 18 6.69 35.89 -58.75
CA SER A 18 7.24 35.96 -57.38
C SER A 18 7.04 37.31 -56.67
N HIS A 19 6.74 38.39 -57.41
CA HIS A 19 6.59 39.73 -56.84
C HIS A 19 5.14 40.17 -56.64
N CYS A 20 4.17 39.66 -57.40
CA CYS A 20 2.76 40.08 -57.28
C CYS A 20 1.74 38.94 -57.24
N GLY A 21 2.17 37.68 -57.36
CA GLY A 21 1.31 36.50 -57.30
C GLY A 21 0.43 36.27 -58.54
N ALA A 22 0.57 37.06 -59.61
CA ALA A 22 -0.20 36.85 -60.84
C ALA A 22 0.23 35.58 -61.58
N ALA A 23 -0.74 34.79 -62.06
CA ALA A 23 -0.49 33.60 -62.87
C ALA A 23 0.17 33.97 -64.21
N VAL A 24 1.13 33.15 -64.65
CA VAL A 24 1.86 33.34 -65.90
C VAL A 24 1.29 32.38 -66.94
N GLU A 25 0.66 32.93 -67.97
CA GLU A 25 0.13 32.14 -69.09
C GLU A 25 1.27 31.71 -70.02
N ASN A 26 1.81 30.51 -69.79
CA ASN A 26 2.75 29.87 -70.71
C ASN A 26 1.97 29.07 -71.75
N SER A 27 1.78 29.62 -72.95
CA SER A 27 1.24 28.87 -74.10
C SER A 27 2.37 28.09 -74.79
N GLU A 28 2.34 26.77 -74.70
CA GLU A 28 3.24 25.88 -75.46
C GLU A 28 3.12 26.13 -76.99
N PRO A 29 4.23 25.98 -77.75
CA PRO A 29 4.26 26.33 -79.16
C PRO A 29 3.57 25.24 -80.00
N ILE A 30 2.34 25.54 -80.39
CA ILE A 30 1.57 24.76 -81.34
C ILE A 30 2.31 24.69 -82.71
N LYS A 31 2.62 23.48 -83.18
CA LYS A 31 3.23 23.23 -84.51
C LYS A 31 2.20 23.48 -85.62
N LYS A 32 2.33 24.62 -86.31
CA LYS A 32 1.47 25.01 -87.42
C LYS A 32 2.07 24.59 -88.76
N ILE A 33 1.27 23.95 -89.63
CA ILE A 33 1.66 23.51 -90.97
C ILE A 33 0.89 24.36 -91.99
N SER A 34 1.51 24.75 -93.11
CA SER A 34 0.88 25.56 -94.17
C SER A 34 0.50 24.70 -95.36
N LEU A 35 -0.79 24.63 -95.68
CA LEU A 35 -1.36 23.86 -96.79
C LEU A 35 -2.07 24.80 -97.79
N LYS A 36 -2.08 24.46 -99.07
CA LYS A 36 -2.84 25.20 -100.09
C LYS A 36 -4.19 24.50 -100.33
N CYS A 37 -5.28 25.26 -100.38
CA CYS A 37 -6.60 24.74 -100.71
C CYS A 37 -6.67 24.36 -102.20
N GLU A 38 -7.11 23.14 -102.51
CA GLU A 38 -7.19 22.63 -103.89
C GLU A 38 -8.23 23.35 -104.77
N GLN A 39 -9.23 24.00 -104.17
CA GLN A 39 -10.33 24.66 -104.89
C GLN A 39 -10.09 26.15 -105.12
N CYS A 40 -9.49 26.87 -104.16
CA CYS A 40 -9.30 28.32 -104.25
C CYS A 40 -7.83 28.76 -104.22
N ASN A 41 -6.88 27.82 -104.13
CA ASN A 41 -5.45 28.07 -103.95
C ASN A 41 -5.06 28.94 -102.75
N GLY A 42 -5.99 29.25 -101.84
CA GLY A 42 -5.73 30.00 -100.62
C GLY A 42 -4.78 29.24 -99.70
N MET A 43 -3.77 29.94 -99.14
CA MET A 43 -2.88 29.36 -98.14
C MET A 43 -3.57 29.31 -96.77
N LEU A 44 -3.55 28.13 -96.16
CA LEU A 44 -4.16 27.81 -94.88
C LEU A 44 -3.05 27.45 -93.91
N VAL A 45 -3.00 28.14 -92.76
CA VAL A 45 -2.09 27.79 -91.66
C VAL A 45 -2.91 27.04 -90.62
N VAL A 46 -2.57 25.78 -90.39
CA VAL A 46 -3.43 24.84 -89.67
C VAL A 46 -2.65 24.11 -88.60
N ASP A 47 -3.27 24.00 -87.44
CA ASP A 47 -2.95 23.08 -86.36
C ASP A 47 -2.89 21.62 -86.82
N SER A 48 -1.83 20.89 -86.44
CA SER A 48 -1.62 19.48 -86.83
C SER A 48 -2.69 18.52 -86.33
N ASP A 49 -3.54 18.96 -85.39
CA ASP A 49 -4.43 18.09 -84.64
C ASP A 49 -5.90 18.15 -85.14
N LYS A 50 -6.17 18.90 -86.21
CA LYS A 50 -7.52 19.01 -86.80
C LYS A 50 -7.70 18.01 -87.94
N THR A 51 -8.63 17.07 -87.74
CA THR A 51 -8.98 16.00 -88.69
C THR A 51 -9.89 16.45 -89.83
N VAL A 52 -10.56 17.61 -89.72
CA VAL A 52 -11.37 18.21 -90.78
C VAL A 52 -10.91 19.65 -91.02
N LEU A 53 -10.50 19.92 -92.24
CA LEU A 53 -10.03 21.23 -92.68
C LEU A 53 -11.11 21.93 -93.49
N THR A 54 -11.73 22.95 -92.90
CA THR A 54 -12.65 23.84 -93.63
C THR A 54 -11.89 25.07 -94.09
N CYS A 55 -11.82 25.31 -95.39
CA CYS A 55 -11.19 26.51 -95.93
C CYS A 55 -12.02 27.76 -95.54
N PRO A 56 -11.46 28.76 -94.82
CA PRO A 56 -12.18 29.97 -94.43
C PRO A 56 -12.60 30.85 -95.62
N TYR A 57 -11.92 30.69 -96.77
CA TYR A 57 -12.12 31.52 -97.94
C TYR A 57 -13.21 31.00 -98.88
N CYS A 58 -13.40 29.67 -98.98
CA CYS A 58 -14.36 29.08 -99.91
C CYS A 58 -15.31 28.04 -99.29
N GLY A 59 -15.13 27.69 -98.00
CA GLY A 59 -15.97 26.73 -97.30
C GLY A 59 -15.75 25.26 -97.67
N HIS A 60 -14.84 24.96 -98.59
CA HIS A 60 -14.55 23.58 -99.02
C HIS A 60 -13.87 22.78 -97.89
N GLN A 61 -14.36 21.56 -97.65
CA GLN A 61 -13.85 20.64 -96.64
C GLN A 61 -13.09 19.48 -97.29
N THR A 62 -11.83 19.29 -96.91
CA THR A 62 -11.03 18.13 -97.32
C THR A 62 -10.70 17.27 -96.10
N LEU A 63 -10.95 15.95 -96.24
CA LEU A 63 -10.58 14.95 -95.25
C LEU A 63 -9.17 14.46 -95.59
N ILE A 64 -8.22 14.66 -94.69
CA ILE A 64 -6.91 14.02 -94.78
C ILE A 64 -7.13 12.56 -94.36
N ILE A 65 -7.06 11.63 -95.30
CA ILE A 65 -7.12 10.19 -95.00
C ILE A 65 -5.85 9.85 -94.21
N GLU A 66 -6.03 9.56 -92.93
CA GLU A 66 -4.96 9.16 -92.03
C GLU A 66 -4.28 7.91 -92.59
N ASN A 67 -2.96 7.99 -92.83
CA ASN A 67 -2.16 6.90 -93.39
C ASN A 67 -2.17 5.71 -92.40
N ASP A 68 -2.64 4.53 -92.84
CA ASP A 68 -2.87 3.34 -92.01
C ASP A 68 -1.68 2.98 -91.10
N ALA A 69 -0.46 3.29 -91.53
CA ALA A 69 0.75 3.10 -90.74
C ALA A 69 0.75 3.90 -89.41
N ILE A 70 0.29 5.15 -89.42
CA ILE A 70 0.28 6.04 -88.25
C ILE A 70 -0.82 5.60 -87.26
N THR A 71 -1.97 5.17 -87.77
CA THR A 71 -3.07 4.66 -86.95
C THR A 71 -2.70 3.32 -86.32
N ILE A 72 -2.06 2.41 -87.07
CA ILE A 72 -1.53 1.15 -86.55
C ILE A 72 -0.45 1.40 -85.48
N GLU A 73 0.44 2.36 -85.70
CA GLU A 73 1.48 2.71 -84.72
C GLU A 73 0.87 3.32 -83.45
N ARG A 74 -0.13 4.21 -83.58
CA ARG A 74 -0.84 4.80 -82.44
C ARG A 74 -1.64 3.74 -81.66
N ILE A 75 -2.32 2.81 -82.34
CA ILE A 75 -3.02 1.67 -81.72
C ILE A 75 -2.02 0.74 -81.02
N LYS A 76 -0.87 0.46 -81.62
CA LYS A 76 0.18 -0.36 -81.02
C LYS A 76 0.75 0.32 -79.77
N THR A 77 1.01 1.63 -79.82
CA THR A 77 1.50 2.40 -78.67
C THR A 77 0.46 2.53 -77.57
N SER A 78 -0.81 2.75 -77.89
CA SER A 78 -1.88 2.79 -76.88
C SER A 78 -2.11 1.42 -76.23
N ALA A 79 -2.09 0.33 -77.02
CA ALA A 79 -2.17 -1.03 -76.50
C ALA A 79 -0.96 -1.38 -75.63
N HIS A 80 0.26 -1.01 -76.03
CA HIS A 80 1.46 -1.17 -75.21
C HIS A 80 1.36 -0.38 -73.89
N LYS A 81 0.85 0.87 -73.94
CA LYS A 81 0.66 1.71 -72.77
C LYS A 81 -0.40 1.15 -71.81
N GLU A 82 -1.51 0.63 -72.32
CA GLU A 82 -2.54 -0.03 -71.50
C GLU A 82 -2.00 -1.31 -70.82
N ILE A 83 -1.30 -2.15 -71.58
CA ILE A 83 -0.63 -3.35 -71.04
C ILE A 83 0.40 -2.97 -69.96
N GLU A 84 1.16 -1.90 -70.16
CA GLU A 84 2.15 -1.42 -69.20
C GLU A 84 1.51 -0.82 -67.94
N ILE A 85 0.44 -0.02 -68.07
CA ILE A 85 -0.35 0.48 -66.94
C ILE A 85 -0.95 -0.68 -66.15
N GLU A 86 -1.45 -1.72 -66.81
CA GLU A 86 -2.02 -2.88 -66.14
C GLU A 86 -0.96 -3.73 -65.43
N ARG A 87 0.26 -3.83 -66.00
CA ARG A 87 1.43 -4.40 -65.32
C ARG A 87 1.82 -3.58 -64.09
N ILE A 88 1.89 -2.26 -64.18
CA ILE A 88 2.20 -1.40 -63.02
C ILE A 88 1.14 -1.58 -61.94
N LYS A 89 -0.14 -1.56 -62.29
CA LYS A 89 -1.25 -1.82 -61.33
C LYS A 89 -1.20 -3.22 -60.72
N SER A 90 -0.73 -4.24 -61.44
CA SER A 90 -0.58 -5.59 -60.87
C SER A 90 0.62 -5.67 -59.93
N THR A 91 1.74 -5.04 -60.27
CA THR A 91 2.91 -4.90 -59.41
C THR A 91 2.59 -4.10 -58.13
N ASP A 92 1.87 -2.98 -58.22
CA ASP A 92 1.44 -2.19 -57.06
C ASP A 92 0.55 -2.99 -56.11
N ARG A 93 -0.39 -3.78 -56.66
CA ARG A 93 -1.24 -4.68 -55.87
C ARG A 93 -0.43 -5.77 -55.17
N LEU A 94 0.58 -6.33 -55.83
CA LEU A 94 1.49 -7.30 -55.21
C LEU A 94 2.29 -6.66 -54.08
N HIS A 95 2.84 -5.45 -54.27
CA HIS A 95 3.53 -4.71 -53.23
C HIS A 95 2.63 -4.38 -52.03
N GLN A 96 1.38 -4.00 -52.26
CA GLN A 96 0.42 -3.79 -51.17
C GLN A 96 0.18 -5.08 -50.37
N ILE A 97 -0.09 -6.20 -51.06
CA ILE A 97 -0.30 -7.50 -50.40
C ILE A 97 0.95 -7.94 -49.64
N GLU A 98 2.15 -7.71 -50.17
CA GLU A 98 3.42 -8.03 -49.51
C GLU A 98 3.63 -7.17 -48.27
N SER A 99 3.44 -5.85 -48.36
CA SER A 99 3.54 -4.95 -47.20
C SER A 99 2.53 -5.29 -46.10
N GLU A 100 1.29 -5.69 -46.45
CA GLU A 100 0.31 -6.18 -45.48
C GLU A 100 0.68 -7.53 -44.86
N ARG A 101 1.39 -8.39 -45.60
CA ARG A 101 1.90 -9.67 -45.09
C ARG A 101 3.06 -9.43 -44.13
N GLU A 102 3.98 -8.54 -44.48
CA GLU A 102 5.09 -8.12 -43.62
C GLU A 102 4.57 -7.50 -42.33
N GLN A 103 3.64 -6.54 -42.40
CA GLN A 103 3.01 -5.96 -41.21
C GLN A 103 2.33 -7.01 -40.33
N ARG A 104 1.56 -7.94 -40.92
CA ARG A 104 0.95 -9.05 -40.17
C ARG A 104 1.98 -9.98 -39.56
N GLN A 105 3.09 -10.22 -40.23
CA GLN A 105 4.17 -11.04 -39.71
C GLN A 105 4.89 -10.34 -38.55
N GLU A 106 5.16 -9.05 -38.68
CA GLU A 106 5.71 -8.23 -37.59
C GLU A 106 4.79 -8.21 -36.38
N GLU A 107 3.47 -8.02 -36.54
CA GLU A 107 2.50 -8.11 -35.44
C GLU A 107 2.55 -9.48 -34.74
N LYS A 108 2.61 -10.57 -35.51
CA LYS A 108 2.72 -11.93 -34.96
C LYS A 108 4.04 -12.13 -34.21
N ASP A 109 5.16 -11.72 -34.80
CA ASP A 109 6.49 -11.83 -34.20
C ASP A 109 6.57 -11.01 -32.91
N GLN A 110 5.92 -9.86 -32.86
CA GLN A 110 5.83 -9.00 -31.69
C GLN A 110 5.02 -9.66 -30.57
N VAL A 111 3.86 -10.24 -30.89
CA VAL A 111 3.05 -11.02 -29.94
C VAL A 111 3.82 -12.25 -29.45
N GLU A 112 4.54 -12.95 -30.33
CA GLU A 112 5.40 -14.07 -29.95
C GLU A 112 6.53 -13.65 -29.01
N LYS A 113 7.20 -12.53 -29.30
CA LYS A 113 8.24 -11.95 -28.44
C LYS A 113 7.68 -11.61 -27.06
N PHE A 114 6.48 -11.00 -27.00
CA PHE A 114 5.80 -10.72 -25.73
C PHE A 114 5.49 -12.03 -24.99
N LYS A 115 4.82 -12.99 -25.63
CA LYS A 115 4.42 -14.28 -25.05
C LYS A 115 5.60 -15.08 -24.49
N LYS A 116 6.74 -15.08 -25.18
CA LYS A 116 7.98 -15.75 -24.72
C LYS A 116 8.72 -14.95 -23.64
N GLY A 117 8.43 -13.66 -23.50
CA GLY A 117 9.06 -12.76 -22.55
C GLY A 117 8.71 -13.05 -21.08
N LYS A 118 9.64 -12.71 -20.17
CA LYS A 118 9.44 -12.84 -18.72
C LYS A 118 8.29 -11.95 -18.22
N TRP A 119 8.13 -10.77 -18.82
CA TRP A 119 7.11 -9.80 -18.46
C TRP A 119 5.69 -10.34 -18.61
N ALA A 120 5.45 -11.04 -19.70
CA ALA A 120 4.16 -11.67 -19.95
C ALA A 120 3.88 -12.71 -18.85
N LYS A 121 4.81 -13.63 -18.59
CA LYS A 121 4.64 -14.66 -17.53
C LYS A 121 4.34 -14.01 -16.17
N PHE A 122 5.03 -12.92 -15.86
CA PHE A 122 4.78 -12.13 -14.66
C PHE A 122 3.33 -11.63 -14.58
N LEU A 123 2.79 -11.04 -15.65
CA LEU A 123 1.41 -10.54 -15.66
C LEU A 123 0.37 -11.64 -15.42
N ILE A 124 0.55 -12.83 -16.01
CA ILE A 124 -0.35 -13.97 -15.73
C ILE A 124 -0.28 -14.37 -14.26
N ILE A 125 0.94 -14.54 -13.73
CA ILE A 125 1.13 -14.95 -12.33
C ILE A 125 0.53 -13.90 -11.39
N ALA A 126 0.78 -12.61 -11.66
CA ALA A 126 0.22 -11.50 -10.88
C ALA A 126 -1.31 -11.45 -10.97
N PHE A 127 -1.90 -11.71 -12.14
CA PHE A 127 -3.35 -11.81 -12.31
C PHE A 127 -3.95 -12.94 -11.47
N LEU A 128 -3.38 -14.15 -11.56
CA LEU A 128 -3.86 -15.32 -10.83
C LEU A 128 -3.73 -15.13 -9.32
N LEU A 129 -2.59 -14.63 -8.85
CA LEU A 129 -2.38 -14.32 -7.43
C LEU A 129 -3.38 -13.26 -6.95
N SER A 130 -3.58 -12.19 -7.71
CA SER A 130 -4.55 -11.13 -7.35
C SER A 130 -5.99 -11.64 -7.31
N ALA A 131 -6.37 -12.57 -8.20
CA ALA A 131 -7.69 -13.20 -8.19
C ALA A 131 -7.89 -14.10 -6.96
N VAL A 132 -6.88 -14.88 -6.57
CA VAL A 132 -6.90 -15.70 -5.34
C VAL A 132 -7.02 -14.81 -4.10
N PHE A 133 -6.22 -13.73 -4.02
CA PHE A 133 -6.31 -12.78 -2.92
C PHE A 133 -7.67 -12.08 -2.87
N THR A 134 -8.28 -11.79 -4.01
CA THR A 134 -9.63 -11.22 -4.06
C THR A 134 -10.65 -12.13 -3.41
N TYR A 135 -10.65 -13.42 -3.76
CA TYR A 135 -11.51 -14.40 -3.10
C TYR A 135 -11.27 -14.43 -1.59
N PHE A 136 -10.00 -14.48 -1.16
CA PHE A 136 -9.63 -14.50 0.26
C PHE A 136 -10.09 -13.25 1.03
N TYR A 137 -9.99 -12.05 0.45
CA TYR A 137 -10.44 -10.82 1.11
C TYR A 137 -11.95 -10.74 1.23
N PHE A 138 -12.70 -11.16 0.22
CA PHE A 138 -14.15 -11.22 0.30
C PHE A 138 -14.63 -12.28 1.29
N SER A 139 -13.98 -13.45 1.35
CA SER A 139 -14.31 -14.48 2.36
C SER A 139 -13.99 -14.02 3.79
N SER A 140 -13.03 -13.10 3.95
CA SER A 140 -12.63 -12.54 5.24
C SER A 140 -13.44 -11.29 5.64
N GLY A 141 -14.50 -10.93 4.91
CA GLY A 141 -15.37 -9.80 5.22
C GLY A 141 -14.79 -8.41 4.92
N ARG A 142 -13.60 -8.32 4.31
CA ARG A 142 -12.93 -7.04 3.99
C ARG A 142 -13.36 -6.53 2.61
N ILE A 143 -14.54 -5.92 2.55
CA ILE A 143 -15.18 -5.49 1.28
C ILE A 143 -14.31 -4.46 0.53
N LEU A 144 -13.79 -3.44 1.20
CA LEU A 144 -12.97 -2.39 0.57
C LEU A 144 -11.69 -2.96 -0.06
N THR A 145 -10.94 -3.79 0.68
CA THR A 145 -9.71 -4.41 0.15
C THR A 145 -10.01 -5.43 -0.93
N GLY A 146 -11.14 -6.14 -0.84
CA GLY A 146 -11.62 -7.04 -1.89
C GLY A 146 -11.94 -6.29 -3.20
N ILE A 147 -12.53 -5.10 -3.13
CA ILE A 147 -12.76 -4.25 -4.32
C ILE A 147 -11.42 -3.80 -4.92
N LEU A 148 -10.48 -3.36 -4.08
CA LEU A 148 -9.14 -2.94 -4.55
C LEU A 148 -8.37 -4.09 -5.21
N SER A 149 -8.41 -5.29 -4.64
CA SER A 149 -7.75 -6.46 -5.23
C SER A 149 -8.44 -6.92 -6.53
N LEU A 150 -9.76 -6.76 -6.63
CA LEU A 150 -10.51 -7.02 -7.86
C LEU A 150 -10.08 -6.07 -8.99
N ILE A 151 -9.97 -4.77 -8.68
CA ILE A 151 -9.47 -3.75 -9.62
C ILE A 151 -8.04 -4.09 -10.05
N GLN A 152 -7.18 -4.48 -9.10
CA GLN A 152 -5.81 -4.90 -9.37
C GLN A 152 -5.73 -6.13 -10.30
N ALA A 153 -6.55 -7.16 -10.06
CA ALA A 153 -6.64 -8.31 -10.96
C ALA A 153 -7.09 -7.85 -12.37
N GLY A 154 -8.10 -6.98 -12.44
CA GLY A 154 -8.52 -6.36 -13.70
C GLY A 154 -7.34 -5.70 -14.45
N CYS A 155 -6.55 -4.85 -13.77
CA CYS A 155 -5.40 -4.17 -14.37
C CYS A 155 -4.38 -5.15 -14.98
N PHE A 156 -4.00 -6.22 -14.28
CA PHE A 156 -3.06 -7.21 -14.82
C PHE A 156 -3.63 -7.99 -16.00
N GLY A 157 -4.91 -8.37 -15.92
CA GLY A 157 -5.61 -9.06 -17.02
C GLY A 157 -5.70 -8.19 -18.28
N PHE A 158 -6.12 -6.92 -18.13
CA PHE A 158 -6.19 -5.98 -19.25
C PHE A 158 -4.81 -5.70 -19.84
N ALA A 159 -3.78 -5.49 -19.01
CA ALA A 159 -2.41 -5.29 -19.48
C ALA A 159 -1.88 -6.49 -20.30
N TRP A 160 -2.18 -7.72 -19.86
CA TRP A 160 -1.84 -8.93 -20.60
C TRP A 160 -2.61 -9.03 -21.94
N CYS A 161 -3.92 -8.77 -21.94
CA CYS A 161 -4.75 -8.82 -23.15
C CYS A 161 -4.31 -7.80 -24.21
N MET A 162 -3.92 -6.60 -23.80
CA MET A 162 -3.34 -5.59 -24.69
C MET A 162 -1.96 -6.02 -25.22
N GLY A 163 -1.10 -6.62 -24.38
CA GLY A 163 0.18 -7.17 -24.83
C GLY A 163 0.06 -8.33 -25.84
N MET A 164 -1.05 -9.08 -25.78
CA MET A 164 -1.42 -10.08 -26.79
C MET A 164 -2.07 -9.50 -28.05
N ASN A 165 -2.27 -8.17 -28.12
CA ASN A 165 -2.95 -7.47 -29.20
C ASN A 165 -4.40 -7.96 -29.43
N ILE A 166 -5.06 -8.49 -28.39
CA ILE A 166 -6.49 -8.85 -28.42
C ILE A 166 -7.34 -7.56 -28.44
N ILE A 167 -6.91 -6.55 -27.70
CA ILE A 167 -7.51 -5.21 -27.65
C ILE A 167 -6.56 -4.26 -28.36
N LYS A 168 -7.01 -3.64 -29.46
CA LYS A 168 -6.21 -2.69 -30.23
C LYS A 168 -5.92 -1.44 -29.41
N GLU A 169 -4.65 -1.11 -29.23
CA GLU A 169 -4.19 0.06 -28.47
C GLU A 169 -3.72 1.20 -29.40
N LYS A 170 -4.03 2.45 -29.04
CA LYS A 170 -3.59 3.63 -29.81
C LYS A 170 -2.11 3.93 -29.59
N LYS A 171 -1.57 3.60 -28.41
CA LYS A 171 -0.15 3.74 -28.06
C LYS A 171 0.33 2.57 -27.21
N ARG A 172 1.50 2.06 -27.56
CA ARG A 172 2.05 0.80 -27.04
C ARG A 172 2.57 0.85 -25.59
N TYR A 173 2.59 2.01 -24.93
CA TYR A 173 2.97 2.10 -23.50
C TYR A 173 1.76 2.03 -22.56
N ILE A 174 0.53 2.05 -23.09
CA ILE A 174 -0.69 2.09 -22.30
C ILE A 174 -0.83 0.81 -21.45
N HIS A 175 -0.55 -0.36 -22.02
CA HIS A 175 -0.58 -1.61 -21.25
C HIS A 175 0.46 -1.63 -20.12
N ILE A 176 1.62 -0.97 -20.28
CA ILE A 176 2.64 -0.84 -19.23
C ILE A 176 2.12 0.07 -18.12
N LEU A 177 1.50 1.21 -18.45
CA LEU A 177 0.94 2.14 -17.47
C LEU A 177 -0.14 1.47 -16.60
N ILE A 178 -1.00 0.67 -17.22
CA ILE A 178 -2.06 -0.07 -16.51
C ILE A 178 -1.47 -1.14 -15.59
N ALA A 179 -0.40 -1.83 -16.01
CA ALA A 179 0.32 -2.76 -15.14
C ALA A 179 0.97 -2.04 -13.93
N ILE A 180 1.51 -0.83 -14.13
CA ILE A 180 2.07 -0.02 -13.03
C ILE A 180 0.99 0.37 -12.02
N ILE A 181 -0.20 0.78 -12.49
CA ILE A 181 -1.34 1.05 -11.60
C ILE A 181 -1.68 -0.19 -10.77
N GLY A 182 -1.72 -1.37 -11.41
CA GLY A 182 -1.89 -2.65 -10.72
C GLY A 182 -0.81 -2.89 -9.64
N ILE A 183 0.45 -2.58 -9.92
CA ILE A 183 1.56 -2.70 -8.96
C ILE A 183 1.42 -1.70 -7.80
N VAL A 184 1.00 -0.47 -8.05
CA VAL A 184 0.78 0.53 -6.97
C VAL A 184 -0.32 0.07 -6.01
N LEU A 185 -1.37 -0.57 -6.53
CA LEU A 185 -2.44 -1.16 -5.73
C LEU A 185 -2.01 -2.36 -4.88
N ILE A 186 -0.80 -2.91 -5.13
CA ILE A 186 -0.21 -3.95 -4.26
C ILE A 186 0.12 -3.38 -2.87
N ILE A 187 0.47 -2.10 -2.73
CA ILE A 187 0.90 -1.54 -1.43
C ILE A 187 -0.25 -1.53 -0.40
N PRO A 188 -1.45 -1.03 -0.72
CA PRO A 188 -2.61 -1.14 0.17
C PRO A 188 -3.03 -2.58 0.45
N THR A 189 -2.89 -3.50 -0.52
CA THR A 189 -3.30 -4.90 -0.35
C THR A 189 -2.26 -5.74 0.42
N MET A 190 -0.96 -5.45 0.31
CA MET A 190 0.10 -6.17 1.03
C MET A 190 0.16 -5.84 2.52
N ARG A 191 -0.15 -4.59 2.92
CA ARG A 191 -0.37 -4.25 4.34
C ARG A 191 -1.46 -5.12 5.00
N SER A 192 -2.39 -5.64 4.19
CA SER A 192 -3.46 -6.54 4.60
C SER A 192 -3.02 -8.01 4.70
N CYS A 193 -1.95 -8.41 4.00
CA CYS A 193 -1.49 -9.81 3.83
C CYS A 193 -0.25 -10.19 4.65
N GLY A 194 0.47 -9.21 5.20
CA GLY A 194 1.64 -9.42 6.06
C GLY A 194 1.26 -9.71 7.52
N SER A 195 0.65 -10.86 7.80
CA SER A 195 0.80 -11.53 9.10
C SER A 195 0.29 -12.97 9.01
N ALA A 196 1.21 -13.89 8.73
CA ALA A 196 1.03 -15.31 9.00
C ALA A 196 2.02 -15.68 10.10
N ASN A 197 1.61 -15.47 11.35
CA ASN A 197 2.04 -16.25 12.50
C ASN A 197 0.96 -16.17 13.57
N VAL A 198 0.37 -17.34 13.84
CA VAL A 198 -0.28 -17.77 15.09
C VAL A 198 -1.54 -17.01 15.49
N GLY A 199 -2.59 -17.79 15.76
CA GLY A 199 -3.93 -17.28 16.04
C GLY A 199 -3.96 -16.26 17.18
N SER A 200 -4.57 -15.12 16.89
CA SER A 200 -5.37 -14.35 17.82
C SER A 200 -6.36 -13.55 16.98
N ASN A 201 -7.60 -13.49 17.45
CA ASN A 201 -8.71 -12.84 16.79
C ASN A 201 -8.32 -11.41 16.39
N LYS A 202 -8.37 -11.07 15.10
CA LYS A 202 -8.55 -9.66 14.71
C LYS A 202 -10.01 -9.34 14.92
N GLU A 203 -10.32 -9.05 16.18
CA GLU A 203 -11.38 -8.15 16.57
C GLU A 203 -11.38 -6.94 15.63
N LYS A 204 -12.58 -6.43 15.38
CA LYS A 204 -12.80 -5.10 14.80
C LYS A 204 -11.81 -4.13 15.44
N GLU A 205 -11.22 -3.20 14.68
CA GLU A 205 -10.55 -2.05 15.32
C GLU A 205 -11.53 -1.51 16.37
N PRO A 206 -11.17 -1.49 17.66
CA PRO A 206 -12.03 -0.90 18.67
C PRO A 206 -12.20 0.55 18.25
N GLU A 207 -13.44 0.92 17.98
CA GLU A 207 -13.84 2.30 17.84
C GLU A 207 -13.59 2.90 19.23
N TYR A 208 -12.40 3.49 19.43
CA TYR A 208 -12.02 4.07 20.71
C TYR A 208 -12.94 5.28 20.91
N GLU A 209 -13.87 5.17 21.84
CA GLU A 209 -14.52 6.36 22.37
C GLU A 209 -13.42 7.20 23.04
N THR A 210 -13.40 8.50 22.74
CA THR A 210 -12.41 9.40 23.32
C THR A 210 -12.73 9.57 24.79
N ILE A 211 -12.01 8.87 25.66
CA ILE A 211 -12.28 8.85 27.10
C ILE A 211 -11.78 10.15 27.73
N GLN A 212 -12.64 10.78 28.55
CA GLN A 212 -12.25 11.91 29.40
C GLN A 212 -11.57 11.37 30.66
N TRP A 213 -10.38 11.86 31.01
CA TRP A 213 -9.61 11.37 32.17
C TRP A 213 -10.37 11.45 33.50
N SER A 214 -11.32 12.39 33.62
CA SER A 214 -12.13 12.61 34.82
C SER A 214 -13.04 11.43 35.21
N ILE A 215 -13.15 10.39 34.38
CA ILE A 215 -13.95 9.20 34.73
C ILE A 215 -13.23 8.24 35.67
N PHE A 216 -11.90 8.38 35.83
CA PHE A 216 -11.10 7.45 36.63
C PHE A 216 -11.14 7.82 38.11
N ASP A 217 -11.60 6.88 38.95
CA ASP A 217 -11.87 7.14 40.38
C ASP A 217 -10.61 7.59 41.14
N ILE A 218 -9.47 7.00 40.79
CA ILE A 218 -8.14 7.31 41.37
C ILE A 218 -7.17 7.90 40.34
N GLY A 219 -7.68 8.35 39.19
CA GLY A 219 -6.85 8.89 38.10
C GLY A 219 -6.18 10.22 38.44
N ASN A 220 -6.63 10.91 39.50
CA ASN A 220 -6.01 12.14 40.01
C ASN A 220 -4.70 11.88 40.77
N MET A 221 -4.36 10.63 41.08
CA MET A 221 -3.13 10.25 41.77
C MET A 221 -1.94 10.08 40.82
N ILE A 222 -2.17 10.15 39.50
CA ILE A 222 -1.16 9.98 38.44
C ILE A 222 -1.41 11.02 37.34
N PRO A 223 -0.40 11.37 36.51
CA PRO A 223 -0.61 12.28 35.39
C PRO A 223 -1.54 11.69 34.33
N GLU A 224 -2.23 12.55 33.60
CA GLU A 224 -2.95 12.14 32.39
C GLU A 224 -1.93 11.83 31.27
N PRO A 225 -1.98 10.64 30.65
CA PRO A 225 -1.11 10.30 29.54
C PRO A 225 -1.47 11.12 28.30
N LYS A 226 -0.48 11.27 27.41
CA LYS A 226 -0.61 12.11 26.21
C LYS A 226 -1.69 11.64 25.22
N SER A 227 -1.99 10.35 25.21
CA SER A 227 -2.99 9.74 24.35
C SER A 227 -4.28 9.47 25.13
N ASN A 228 -5.41 9.74 24.50
CA ASN A 228 -6.75 9.47 25.02
C ASN A 228 -7.37 8.20 24.43
N LYS A 229 -6.56 7.39 23.73
CA LYS A 229 -6.94 6.05 23.26
C LYS A 229 -6.59 5.05 24.34
N ILE A 230 -7.57 4.78 25.19
CA ILE A 230 -7.39 3.98 26.40
C ILE A 230 -8.35 2.80 26.35
N ASP A 231 -7.85 1.59 26.62
CA ASP A 231 -8.67 0.46 27.00
C ASP A 231 -8.66 0.32 28.53
N ILE A 232 -9.82 0.06 29.12
CA ILE A 232 -10.00 0.01 30.57
C ILE A 232 -10.18 -1.44 30.99
N GLY A 233 -9.17 -1.99 31.65
CA GLY A 233 -9.28 -3.29 32.31
C GLY A 233 -10.05 -3.21 33.63
N SER A 234 -9.77 -2.19 34.44
CA SER A 234 -10.45 -1.92 35.72
C SER A 234 -10.47 -0.43 36.02
N ASN A 235 -11.58 0.07 36.54
CA ASN A 235 -11.69 1.40 37.12
C ASN A 235 -12.51 1.31 38.40
N SER A 236 -11.84 1.54 39.53
CA SER A 236 -12.46 1.54 40.85
C SER A 236 -11.61 2.38 41.81
N GLU A 237 -12.17 2.72 42.97
CA GLU A 237 -11.45 3.37 44.07
C GLU A 237 -10.26 2.55 44.61
N LYS A 238 -10.20 1.23 44.33
CA LYS A 238 -9.15 0.33 44.83
C LYS A 238 -8.07 0.03 43.81
N TRP A 239 -8.45 -0.06 42.54
CA TRP A 239 -7.55 -0.48 41.46
C TRP A 239 -7.99 0.09 40.12
N LEU A 240 -7.05 0.79 39.48
CA LEU A 240 -7.11 1.26 38.12
C LEU A 240 -6.12 0.44 37.27
N CYS A 241 -6.61 -0.11 36.16
CA CYS A 241 -5.81 -0.86 35.18
C CYS A 241 -6.24 -0.38 33.79
N ILE A 242 -5.32 0.26 33.08
CA ILE A 242 -5.58 0.84 31.75
C ILE A 242 -4.43 0.55 30.79
N ASP A 243 -4.77 0.38 29.52
CA ASP A 243 -3.81 0.26 28.44
C ASP A 243 -3.95 1.47 27.52
N VAL A 244 -2.85 2.21 27.35
CA VAL A 244 -2.81 3.46 26.59
C VAL A 244 -2.10 3.23 25.25
N TYR A 245 -2.85 3.40 24.16
CA TYR A 245 -2.37 3.19 22.79
C TYR A 245 -1.80 4.46 22.17
N GLU A 246 -1.11 4.30 21.04
CA GLU A 246 -0.47 5.41 20.28
C GLU A 246 0.56 6.21 21.08
N MET A 247 1.26 5.53 21.98
CA MET A 247 2.39 6.08 22.71
C MET A 247 3.71 5.54 22.17
N THR A 248 4.69 6.41 21.99
CA THR A 248 6.06 5.99 21.69
C THR A 248 6.79 5.57 22.97
N GLU A 249 7.90 4.82 22.84
CA GLU A 249 8.77 4.50 23.97
C GLU A 249 9.23 5.76 24.71
N GLY A 250 9.55 6.84 23.97
CA GLY A 250 9.93 8.13 24.54
C GLY A 250 8.80 8.84 25.31
N ASP A 251 7.55 8.68 24.88
CA ASP A 251 6.39 9.19 25.62
C ASP A 251 6.22 8.43 26.95
N CYS A 252 6.45 7.10 26.95
CA CYS A 252 6.42 6.28 28.17
C CYS A 252 7.49 6.73 29.19
N TYR A 253 8.75 6.91 28.76
CA TYR A 253 9.78 7.41 29.66
C TYR A 253 9.43 8.78 30.25
N SER A 254 8.87 9.69 29.44
CA SER A 254 8.45 11.01 29.90
C SER A 254 7.33 10.92 30.92
N TYR A 255 6.38 10.00 30.72
CA TYR A 255 5.30 9.73 31.65
C TYR A 255 5.81 9.21 33.01
N ILE A 256 6.74 8.24 32.99
CA ILE A 256 7.36 7.69 34.21
C ILE A 256 8.09 8.80 34.99
N GLN A 257 8.86 9.65 34.30
CA GLN A 257 9.52 10.78 34.96
C GLN A 257 8.54 11.74 35.62
N GLU A 258 7.39 12.00 34.99
CA GLU A 258 6.36 12.84 35.59
C GLU A 258 5.73 12.19 36.83
N CYS A 259 5.50 10.87 36.81
CA CYS A 259 5.08 10.11 37.99
C CYS A 259 6.10 10.21 39.13
N GLU A 260 7.40 10.06 38.84
CA GLU A 260 8.48 10.15 39.83
C GLU A 260 8.59 11.58 40.41
N ASP A 261 8.66 12.60 39.54
CA ASP A 261 9.02 13.97 39.91
C ASP A 261 7.86 14.79 40.49
N LYS A 262 6.63 14.58 39.98
CA LYS A 262 5.46 15.42 40.35
C LYS A 262 4.47 14.70 41.26
N TYR A 263 4.31 13.39 41.08
CA TYR A 263 3.36 12.58 41.84
C TYR A 263 4.04 11.75 42.95
N GLY A 264 5.36 11.87 43.07
CA GLY A 264 6.11 11.34 44.20
C GLY A 264 6.29 9.82 44.17
N PHE A 265 6.10 9.15 43.02
CA PHE A 265 6.34 7.72 42.87
C PHE A 265 7.84 7.40 42.85
N ASN A 266 8.51 7.58 43.98
CA ASN A 266 9.97 7.46 44.12
C ASN A 266 10.40 6.60 45.32
N ILE A 267 9.45 5.91 45.98
CA ILE A 267 9.71 4.98 47.08
C ILE A 267 9.74 3.54 46.55
N ASP A 268 10.71 2.75 47.01
CA ASP A 268 10.93 1.35 46.60
C ASP A 268 10.88 1.16 45.07
N VAL A 269 11.62 2.01 44.36
CA VAL A 269 11.65 2.02 42.91
C VAL A 269 12.33 0.78 42.36
N GLU A 270 11.61 0.06 41.51
CA GLU A 270 12.13 -1.07 40.76
C GLU A 270 11.99 -0.81 39.25
N LYS A 271 13.10 -0.98 38.52
CA LYS A 271 13.15 -0.83 37.07
C LYS A 271 13.69 -2.11 36.46
N MET A 272 12.88 -2.80 35.66
CA MET A 272 13.27 -4.04 34.97
C MET A 272 12.79 -4.03 33.52
N GLY A 273 13.73 -3.94 32.59
CA GLY A 273 13.40 -3.88 31.16
C GLY A 273 12.53 -2.66 30.86
N SER A 274 11.31 -2.90 30.38
CA SER A 274 10.32 -1.87 30.05
C SER A 274 9.32 -1.58 31.16
N SER A 275 9.53 -2.15 32.36
CA SER A 275 8.63 -1.99 33.50
C SER A 275 9.24 -1.15 34.62
N PHE A 276 8.37 -0.39 35.26
CA PHE A 276 8.62 0.51 36.37
C PHE A 276 7.61 0.24 37.48
N TRP A 277 8.08 0.00 38.70
CA TRP A 277 7.26 -0.08 39.90
C TRP A 277 7.75 0.92 40.92
N ALA A 278 6.83 1.59 41.59
CA ALA A 278 7.16 2.48 42.70
C ALA A 278 5.94 2.73 43.58
N TYR A 279 6.20 3.22 44.78
CA TYR A 279 5.20 3.75 45.69
C TYR A 279 5.34 5.27 45.80
N ASN A 280 4.22 5.95 46.07
CA ASN A 280 4.24 7.33 46.54
C ASN A 280 4.14 7.40 48.07
N GLU A 281 4.29 8.60 48.65
CA GLU A 281 4.25 8.81 50.11
C GLU A 281 2.91 8.41 50.74
N ASP A 282 1.82 8.47 49.98
CA ASP A 282 0.48 8.06 50.42
C ASP A 282 0.28 6.53 50.37
N GLY A 283 1.25 5.77 49.84
CA GLY A 283 1.23 4.32 49.76
C GLY A 283 0.50 3.73 48.56
N TYR A 284 0.14 4.56 47.57
CA TYR A 284 -0.31 4.04 46.27
C TYR A 284 0.84 3.33 45.58
N LYS A 285 0.55 2.17 44.99
CA LYS A 285 1.51 1.42 44.19
C LYS A 285 1.24 1.61 42.71
N LEU A 286 2.21 2.16 41.99
CA LEU A 286 2.16 2.31 40.55
C LEU A 286 3.03 1.25 39.88
N HIS A 287 2.50 0.66 38.82
CA HIS A 287 3.23 -0.12 37.84
C HIS A 287 2.97 0.45 36.45
N VAL A 288 4.03 0.76 35.72
CA VAL A 288 3.96 1.20 34.32
C VAL A 288 4.83 0.26 33.50
N ALA A 289 4.29 -0.29 32.43
CA ALA A 289 5.03 -1.14 31.51
C ALA A 289 4.83 -0.67 30.06
N HIS A 290 5.93 -0.53 29.31
CA HIS A 290 5.84 -0.36 27.87
C HIS A 290 5.82 -1.72 27.18
N LEU A 291 4.72 -1.99 26.47
CA LEU A 291 4.58 -3.13 25.56
C LEU A 291 4.62 -2.63 24.11
N THR A 292 4.80 -3.54 23.16
CA THR A 292 5.03 -3.21 21.74
C THR A 292 3.98 -2.28 21.14
N GLU A 293 2.72 -2.38 21.58
CA GLU A 293 1.58 -1.66 20.98
C GLU A 293 0.95 -0.63 21.94
N TYR A 294 1.24 -0.69 23.25
CA TYR A 294 0.61 0.15 24.27
C TYR A 294 1.46 0.28 25.52
N MET A 295 1.17 1.29 26.33
CA MET A 295 1.68 1.46 27.68
C MET A 295 0.61 0.99 28.68
N SER A 296 0.93 -0.02 29.47
CA SER A 296 0.05 -0.51 30.53
C SER A 296 0.32 0.25 31.82
N ILE A 297 -0.74 0.68 32.51
CA ILE A 297 -0.68 1.41 33.78
C ILE A 297 -1.59 0.68 34.78
N ASP A 298 -0.99 0.18 35.85
CA ASP A 298 -1.70 -0.32 37.03
C ASP A 298 -1.44 0.60 38.22
N LEU A 299 -2.50 1.12 38.82
CA LEU A 299 -2.44 1.90 40.03
C LEU A 299 -3.30 1.23 41.11
N LYS A 300 -2.69 0.87 42.22
CA LYS A 300 -3.35 0.23 43.37
C LYS A 300 -3.40 1.19 44.56
N CYS A 301 -4.56 1.28 45.18
CA CYS A 301 -4.79 2.04 46.39
C CYS A 301 -3.99 1.44 47.57
N PRO A 302 -3.50 2.27 48.52
CA PRO A 302 -2.86 1.79 49.74
C PRO A 302 -3.72 0.81 50.54
N VAL A 303 -3.06 -0.10 51.26
CA VAL A 303 -3.74 -1.05 52.13
C VAL A 303 -4.11 -0.35 53.44
N GLU A 304 -5.39 -0.40 53.79
CA GLU A 304 -5.85 0.03 55.12
C GLU A 304 -5.55 -1.06 56.15
N PHE A 305 -4.61 -0.77 57.04
CA PHE A 305 -4.23 -1.66 58.14
C PHE A 305 -5.03 -1.38 59.40
N GLY A 306 -5.38 -2.43 60.14
CA GLY A 306 -6.02 -2.36 61.44
C GLY A 306 -5.38 -3.33 62.43
N GLU A 307 -5.91 -3.39 63.65
CA GLU A 307 -5.50 -4.42 64.61
C GLU A 307 -5.82 -5.82 64.09
N TYR A 308 -4.98 -6.80 64.41
CA TYR A 308 -5.18 -8.18 64.01
C TYR A 308 -4.77 -9.17 65.11
N GLU A 309 -5.35 -10.37 65.04
CA GLU A 309 -4.93 -11.52 65.83
C GLU A 309 -4.71 -12.70 64.89
N LEU A 310 -3.61 -13.45 65.10
CA LEU A 310 -3.35 -14.68 64.37
C LEU A 310 -4.35 -15.77 64.79
N PRO A 311 -4.75 -16.68 63.88
CA PRO A 311 -5.61 -17.80 64.26
C PRO A 311 -4.93 -18.75 65.25
N ASP A 312 -5.72 -19.35 66.16
CA ASP A 312 -5.22 -20.29 67.17
C ASP A 312 -4.41 -21.45 66.57
N TYR A 313 -4.83 -21.98 65.41
CA TYR A 313 -4.12 -23.08 64.77
C TYR A 313 -2.70 -22.69 64.33
N ALA A 314 -2.50 -21.44 63.91
CA ALA A 314 -1.18 -20.93 63.51
C ALA A 314 -0.28 -20.72 64.73
N ILE A 315 -0.84 -20.17 65.82
CA ILE A 315 -0.13 -20.05 67.10
C ILE A 315 0.27 -21.44 67.63
N ASN A 316 -0.66 -22.40 67.62
CA ASN A 316 -0.42 -23.78 68.06
C ASN A 316 0.55 -24.55 67.15
N ALA A 317 0.62 -24.18 65.87
CA ALA A 317 1.61 -24.69 64.95
C ALA A 317 3.03 -24.15 65.26
N GLY A 318 3.12 -23.05 66.01
CA GLY A 318 4.37 -22.42 66.42
C GLY A 318 4.76 -21.21 65.57
N LEU A 319 3.82 -20.63 64.80
CA LEU A 319 4.08 -19.41 64.04
C LEU A 319 4.33 -18.23 65.02
N PRO A 320 5.51 -17.59 64.99
CA PRO A 320 5.80 -16.44 65.85
C PRO A 320 4.95 -15.22 65.47
N LEU A 321 4.81 -14.27 66.40
CA LEU A 321 4.18 -12.98 66.12
C LEU A 321 5.20 -12.00 65.53
N PRO A 322 4.84 -11.28 64.45
CA PRO A 322 5.57 -10.10 64.00
C PRO A 322 5.70 -9.03 65.09
N LYS A 323 6.69 -8.14 64.92
CA LYS A 323 6.86 -6.97 65.79
C LYS A 323 5.73 -5.94 65.62
N SER A 324 5.18 -5.82 64.42
CA SER A 324 4.08 -4.90 64.13
C SER A 324 2.75 -5.49 64.58
N GLU A 325 1.89 -4.64 65.15
CA GLU A 325 0.57 -4.99 65.68
C GLU A 325 -0.57 -4.65 64.70
N ILE A 326 -0.22 -4.15 63.51
CA ILE A 326 -1.19 -3.78 62.48
C ILE A 326 -1.09 -4.69 61.25
N GLY A 327 -2.24 -5.11 60.74
CA GLY A 327 -2.35 -6.04 59.65
C GLY A 327 -3.66 -5.93 58.88
N HIS A 328 -3.71 -6.61 57.74
CA HIS A 328 -4.87 -6.70 56.87
C HIS A 328 -4.93 -8.10 56.26
N TYR A 329 -5.99 -8.85 56.55
CA TYR A 329 -6.20 -10.15 55.94
C TYR A 329 -6.65 -9.98 54.48
N GLU A 330 -5.86 -10.47 53.52
CA GLU A 330 -6.33 -10.59 52.13
C GLU A 330 -7.42 -11.67 52.04
N TRP A 331 -7.23 -12.75 52.78
CA TRP A 331 -8.20 -13.81 52.98
C TRP A 331 -7.86 -14.59 54.26
N LYS A 332 -8.88 -15.17 54.87
CA LYS A 332 -8.77 -15.95 56.10
C LYS A 332 -9.82 -17.05 56.07
N HIS A 333 -9.35 -18.29 56.19
CA HIS A 333 -10.15 -19.50 56.27
C HIS A 333 -9.79 -20.28 57.54
N ASP A 334 -10.41 -21.44 57.73
CA ASP A 334 -10.27 -22.23 58.96
C ASP A 334 -8.89 -22.92 59.06
N ASP A 335 -8.25 -23.15 57.91
CA ASP A 335 -7.01 -23.92 57.76
C ASP A 335 -5.87 -23.14 57.09
N ASN A 336 -6.17 -22.02 56.42
CA ASN A 336 -5.18 -21.16 55.78
C ASN A 336 -5.55 -19.66 55.85
N PHE A 337 -4.54 -18.79 55.79
CA PHE A 337 -4.73 -17.35 55.62
C PHE A 337 -3.61 -16.70 54.81
N ASN A 338 -3.89 -15.50 54.27
CA ASN A 338 -2.88 -14.52 53.91
C ASN A 338 -3.16 -13.20 54.64
N ILE A 339 -2.15 -12.68 55.32
CA ILE A 339 -2.21 -11.39 55.98
C ILE A 339 -1.03 -10.52 55.55
N LYS A 340 -1.32 -9.24 55.25
CA LYS A 340 -0.30 -8.21 55.12
C LYS A 340 -0.08 -7.53 56.46
N ILE A 341 1.17 -7.37 56.86
CA ILE A 341 1.58 -6.71 58.09
C ILE A 341 2.21 -5.37 57.71
N GLY A 342 1.61 -4.28 58.19
CA GLY A 342 2.07 -2.92 57.92
C GLY A 342 3.20 -2.51 58.85
N ASN A 343 3.80 -1.34 58.61
CA ASN A 343 4.89 -0.78 59.43
C ASN A 343 6.04 -1.77 59.70
N THR A 344 6.36 -2.61 58.73
CA THR A 344 7.43 -3.60 58.81
C THR A 344 8.54 -3.21 57.85
N THR A 345 9.64 -2.68 58.37
CA THR A 345 10.85 -2.40 57.58
C THR A 345 11.44 -3.69 56.98
N PHE A 346 12.30 -3.56 55.97
CA PHE A 346 12.99 -4.72 55.40
C PHE A 346 13.85 -5.47 56.44
N GLU A 347 14.43 -4.75 57.41
CA GLU A 347 15.19 -5.34 58.52
C GLU A 347 14.27 -6.14 59.46
N GLU A 348 13.12 -5.58 59.83
CA GLU A 348 12.14 -6.28 60.68
C GLU A 348 11.52 -7.51 60.00
N TYR A 349 11.32 -7.44 58.68
CA TYR A 349 10.96 -8.61 57.88
C TYR A 349 12.02 -9.72 57.99
N ARG A 350 13.31 -9.38 57.86
CA ARG A 350 14.40 -10.36 57.97
C ARG A 350 14.49 -10.95 59.37
N ASP A 351 14.35 -10.11 60.40
CA ASP A 351 14.29 -10.58 61.79
C ASP A 351 13.12 -11.55 62.00
N TYR A 352 11.96 -11.29 61.39
CA TYR A 352 10.81 -12.18 61.45
C TYR A 352 11.06 -13.51 60.73
N VAL A 353 11.74 -13.52 59.58
CA VAL A 353 12.16 -14.76 58.90
C VAL A 353 13.05 -15.60 59.81
N GLU A 354 14.02 -15.00 60.50
CA GLU A 354 14.88 -15.72 61.45
C GLU A 354 14.09 -16.31 62.63
N LEU A 355 13.05 -15.60 63.12
CA LEU A 355 12.15 -16.15 64.13
C LEU A 355 11.37 -17.37 63.61
N CYS A 356 10.91 -17.34 62.36
CA CYS A 356 10.22 -18.47 61.73
C CYS A 356 11.16 -19.67 61.56
N ILE A 357 12.39 -19.44 61.14
CA ILE A 357 13.43 -20.48 61.05
C ILE A 357 13.69 -21.09 62.43
N ALA A 358 13.87 -20.25 63.47
CA ALA A 358 14.07 -20.69 64.84
C ALA A 358 12.85 -21.45 65.41
N ALA A 359 11.65 -21.12 64.95
CA ALA A 359 10.41 -21.81 65.29
C ALA A 359 10.26 -23.18 64.58
N GLY A 360 11.14 -23.49 63.62
CA GLY A 360 11.23 -24.82 63.01
C GLY A 360 10.63 -24.95 61.61
N PHE A 361 10.34 -23.84 60.93
CA PHE A 361 9.92 -23.82 59.52
C PHE A 361 11.11 -23.99 58.59
N THR A 362 11.80 -25.13 58.66
CA THR A 362 13.09 -25.34 57.96
C THR A 362 13.03 -26.40 56.86
N GLU A 363 11.94 -27.15 56.74
CA GLU A 363 11.78 -28.20 55.73
C GLU A 363 11.31 -27.60 54.40
N ASN A 364 11.67 -28.23 53.26
CA ASN A 364 11.30 -27.77 51.90
C ASN A 364 11.52 -26.27 51.63
N ASN A 365 12.52 -25.68 52.28
CA ASN A 365 12.65 -24.23 52.28
C ASN A 365 13.17 -23.67 50.96
N GLN A 366 12.82 -22.41 50.72
CA GLN A 366 13.39 -21.59 49.67
C GLN A 366 13.59 -20.18 50.23
N ASP A 367 14.82 -19.69 50.15
CA ASP A 367 15.19 -18.36 50.62
C ASP A 367 15.59 -17.48 49.44
N GLY A 368 15.01 -16.29 49.39
CA GLY A 368 15.21 -15.29 48.36
C GLY A 368 15.56 -13.94 48.95
N LYS A 369 15.70 -12.91 48.10
CA LYS A 369 15.99 -11.55 48.59
C LYS A 369 14.84 -10.99 49.42
N ASP A 370 13.62 -11.22 48.95
CA ASP A 370 12.36 -10.62 49.38
C ASP A 370 11.30 -11.68 49.71
N PHE A 371 11.70 -12.94 49.80
CA PHE A 371 10.79 -14.01 50.19
C PHE A 371 11.50 -15.13 50.95
N TYR A 372 10.74 -15.80 51.81
CA TYR A 372 11.12 -17.02 52.48
C TYR A 372 9.94 -17.99 52.46
N ASN A 373 10.19 -19.24 52.06
CA ASN A 373 9.25 -20.34 52.17
C ASN A 373 9.85 -21.42 53.05
N GLY A 374 9.03 -22.10 53.85
CA GLY A 374 9.47 -23.27 54.60
C GLY A 374 8.34 -23.96 55.35
N ASP A 375 8.50 -25.25 55.55
CA ASP A 375 7.55 -26.09 56.26
C ASP A 375 8.09 -26.44 57.64
N ASN A 376 7.19 -26.65 58.59
CA ASN A 376 7.57 -27.26 59.86
C ASN A 376 7.41 -28.79 59.82
N LYS A 377 7.99 -29.48 60.81
CA LYS A 377 7.90 -30.95 60.93
C LYS A 377 6.49 -31.50 61.11
N LYS A 378 5.51 -30.64 61.41
CA LYS A 378 4.09 -31.02 61.54
C LYS A 378 3.36 -30.91 60.20
N GLY A 379 4.02 -30.46 59.13
CA GLY A 379 3.45 -30.31 57.79
C GLY A 379 2.75 -28.97 57.54
N PHE A 380 2.91 -27.97 58.43
CA PHE A 380 2.40 -26.63 58.13
C PHE A 380 3.34 -25.90 57.20
N GLU A 381 2.76 -25.20 56.24
CA GLU A 381 3.47 -24.44 55.20
C GLU A 381 3.44 -22.95 55.55
N LEU A 382 4.60 -22.30 55.42
CA LEU A 382 4.76 -20.87 55.64
C LEU A 382 5.43 -20.23 54.42
N SER A 383 4.86 -19.12 53.96
CA SER A 383 5.48 -18.21 53.00
C SER A 383 5.45 -16.79 53.55
N VAL A 384 6.60 -16.13 53.58
CA VAL A 384 6.75 -14.73 54.01
C VAL A 384 7.39 -13.92 52.89
N HIS A 385 6.72 -12.87 52.45
CA HIS A 385 7.20 -12.00 51.36
C HIS A 385 7.33 -10.55 51.83
N TYR A 386 8.39 -9.86 51.45
CA TYR A 386 8.49 -8.41 51.56
C TYR A 386 7.91 -7.76 50.30
N LEU A 387 6.89 -6.92 50.45
CA LEU A 387 6.14 -6.34 49.32
C LEU A 387 6.61 -4.93 48.93
N GLY A 388 7.49 -4.33 49.72
CA GLY A 388 7.81 -2.90 49.67
C GLY A 388 6.83 -2.05 50.48
N PHE A 389 7.13 -0.76 50.59
CA PHE A 389 6.41 0.24 51.38
C PHE A 389 6.17 -0.19 52.82
N ASN A 390 7.24 -0.68 53.46
CA ASN A 390 7.22 -1.20 54.83
C ASN A 390 6.08 -2.22 55.07
N THR A 391 5.83 -3.10 54.10
CA THR A 391 4.80 -4.13 54.19
C THR A 391 5.39 -5.49 53.94
N MET A 392 5.11 -6.45 54.83
CA MET A 392 5.33 -7.87 54.56
C MET A 392 4.00 -8.62 54.43
N SER A 393 4.01 -9.76 53.77
CA SER A 393 2.87 -10.67 53.66
C SER A 393 3.25 -12.02 54.26
N ILE A 394 2.35 -12.60 55.02
CA ILE A 394 2.47 -13.93 55.62
C ILE A 394 1.32 -14.77 55.08
N SER A 395 1.66 -15.80 54.31
CA SER A 395 0.76 -16.90 53.96
C SER A 395 1.06 -18.08 54.85
N PHE A 396 0.02 -18.70 55.39
CA PHE A 396 0.16 -19.84 56.29
C PHE A 396 -0.93 -20.87 56.01
N SER A 397 -0.55 -22.14 55.87
CA SER A 397 -1.49 -23.23 55.61
C SER A 397 -1.25 -24.43 56.53
N SER A 398 -2.36 -25.05 56.92
CA SER A 398 -2.37 -26.36 57.56
C SER A 398 -2.03 -27.46 56.54
N PRO A 399 -1.45 -28.59 56.98
CA PRO A 399 -1.30 -29.77 56.12
C PRO A 399 -2.67 -30.28 55.63
N GLU A 400 -2.72 -30.76 54.39
CA GLU A 400 -3.90 -31.43 53.79
C GLU A 400 -4.36 -32.68 54.55
#